data_AF-A0A6L3VBQ9-F1
#
_entry.id   AF-A0A6L3VBQ9-F1
#
_cell.length_a   1.000
_cell.length_b   1.000
_cell.length_c   1.000
_cell.angle_alpha   90.00
_cell.angle_beta   90.00
_cell.angle_gamma   90.00
#
_symmetry.space_group_name_H-M   'P 1'
#
loop_
_entity.id
_entity.type
_entity.pdbx_description
1 polymer ?
#
loop_
_entity_poly.entity_id
_entity_poly.type
_entity_poly.pdbx_seq_one_letter_code
_entity_poly.pdbx_strand_id
1 'polypeptide(L)'
;MTRADLLALTPDSLAALANRGLVKRAAKDLDAGNGPEITVAPDGGVEGRYPDGTAAALPAGAGLEAATCTCAATGTCRHQICLVLAYQRDAAGPADADAPEEEPAPAEVTDWTPGSLDDDALAAVLGRRALTAARRTHRAGYSAAIHRPTPDDPVARVELQTCTVRFLVPGELGYVHTDAVASVRGEMTVLAAWAFRAADERGLTGTDVRLDVGGDGKGTDASGGLGAAARLVDQVLLEGAVHAGPVLATALRRTAAELAARNLHWPAGAVDDLAGQLAAYHDRDAAHDPARFAALIAEVHARHRASAAGGTRSQVLGTDESAETPLRRVRLTALGCRVGGTDRVRTADLFLAHAGTGVVLVLKRHWNVPDGEALTGADLAGRRILGSPLRTLAAANVVSESASRSAGRVVRVAAGRIAKTTVTPLGNAWEGLPAGLLVRDLKAEERALDALPPRLVRPRVEAELVRAVEIAEVRDVGYHPGDQRLEAVVADAAGATAVVSAEHGPYRPAALDALAAALADAPRMVTGAVRRDRGGLVIDPFAVLTASGAVVPDLAPGDGAAVLG
;
A
#
# COMPACT_ATOMS: atom_id res chain seq x y z
N MET A 1 10.19 43.10 -1.45
CA MET A 1 10.26 41.97 -0.50
C MET A 1 10.32 40.69 -1.31
N THR A 2 11.05 39.67 -0.84
CA THR A 2 11.14 38.38 -1.51
C THR A 2 10.03 37.44 -1.05
N ARG A 3 9.23 36.94 -1.99
CA ARG A 3 8.22 35.89 -1.79
C ARG A 3 8.87 34.51 -1.71
N ALA A 4 9.34 34.14 -0.51
CA ALA A 4 9.99 32.85 -0.26
C ALA A 4 9.07 31.65 -0.53
N ASP A 5 7.76 31.82 -0.33
CA ASP A 5 6.73 30.83 -0.65
C ASP A 5 6.72 30.45 -2.13
N LEU A 6 6.88 31.43 -3.02
CA LEU A 6 6.99 31.19 -4.46
C LEU A 6 8.31 30.53 -4.84
N LEU A 7 9.40 30.83 -4.14
CA LEU A 7 10.71 30.22 -4.39
C LEU A 7 10.78 28.76 -3.94
N ALA A 8 10.02 28.37 -2.91
CA ALA A 8 9.97 27.00 -2.40
C ALA A 8 9.18 26.02 -3.29
N LEU A 9 8.40 26.51 -4.27
CA LEU A 9 7.60 25.66 -5.14
C LEU A 9 8.45 24.93 -6.18
N THR A 10 8.53 23.60 -6.06
CA THR A 10 9.16 22.74 -7.06
C THR A 10 8.27 22.53 -8.31
N PRO A 11 8.84 22.08 -9.45
CA PRO A 11 8.05 21.71 -10.63
C PRO A 11 6.95 20.69 -10.32
N ASP A 12 7.21 19.73 -9.43
CA ASP A 12 6.23 18.74 -9.00
C ASP A 12 5.15 19.33 -8.09
N SER A 13 5.49 20.28 -7.21
CA SER A 13 4.52 21.06 -6.42
C SER A 13 3.58 21.86 -7.33
N LEU A 14 4.10 22.52 -8.36
CA LEU A 14 3.29 23.23 -9.36
C LEU A 14 2.41 22.26 -10.16
N ALA A 15 2.93 21.08 -10.49
CA ALA A 15 2.17 20.06 -11.20
C ALA A 15 1.02 19.50 -10.35
N ALA A 16 1.20 19.38 -9.03
CA ALA A 16 0.17 18.96 -8.09
C ALA A 16 -0.91 20.03 -7.88
N LEU A 17 -0.55 21.31 -7.84
CA LEU A 17 -1.51 22.42 -7.68
C LEU A 17 -2.31 22.73 -8.95
N ALA A 18 -1.74 22.45 -10.12
CA ALA A 18 -2.38 22.67 -11.42
C ALA A 18 -2.46 21.38 -12.24
N ASN A 19 -1.57 21.22 -13.22
CA ASN A 19 -1.43 20.02 -14.04
C ASN A 19 -0.04 20.01 -14.68
N ARG A 20 0.60 18.84 -14.75
CA ARG A 20 1.93 18.70 -15.38
C ARG A 20 2.01 19.24 -16.81
N GLY A 21 0.93 19.13 -17.60
CA GLY A 21 0.85 19.69 -18.95
C GLY A 21 0.74 21.22 -18.99
N LEU A 22 0.22 21.86 -17.94
CA LEU A 22 0.24 23.33 -17.80
C LEU A 22 1.65 23.82 -17.44
N VAL A 23 2.31 23.14 -16.49
CA VAL A 23 3.68 23.48 -16.07
C VAL A 23 4.66 23.38 -17.24
N LYS A 24 4.63 22.27 -18.00
CA LYS A 24 5.49 22.10 -19.19
C LYS A 24 5.26 23.18 -20.25
N ARG A 25 4.00 23.59 -20.46
CA ARG A 25 3.68 24.67 -21.42
C ARG A 25 4.13 26.03 -20.92
N ALA A 26 3.92 26.33 -19.64
CA ALA A 26 4.37 27.56 -19.01
C ALA A 26 5.90 27.72 -19.05
N ALA A 27 6.65 26.65 -18.72
CA ALA A 27 8.11 26.63 -18.82
C ALA A 27 8.56 26.88 -20.27
N LYS A 28 7.96 26.18 -21.24
CA LYS A 28 8.27 26.38 -22.66
C LYS A 28 7.98 27.80 -23.14
N ASP A 29 6.87 28.39 -22.72
CA ASP A 29 6.51 29.76 -23.09
C ASP A 29 7.52 30.77 -22.50
N LEU A 30 7.98 30.53 -21.26
CA LEU A 30 9.01 31.33 -20.60
C LEU A 30 10.38 31.19 -21.30
N ASP A 31 10.79 29.98 -21.67
CA ASP A 31 12.04 29.71 -22.40
C ASP A 31 12.03 30.28 -23.82
N ALA A 32 10.86 30.34 -24.45
CA ALA A 32 10.66 30.98 -25.75
C ALA A 32 10.63 32.51 -25.69
N GLY A 33 10.87 33.13 -24.53
CA GLY A 33 10.85 34.58 -24.35
C GLY A 33 9.45 35.20 -24.30
N ASN A 34 8.39 34.40 -24.19
CA ASN A 34 7.00 34.87 -24.03
C ASN A 34 6.60 35.00 -22.55
N GLY A 35 7.58 35.22 -21.67
CA GLY A 35 7.37 35.43 -20.24
C GLY A 35 6.75 36.80 -19.93
N PRO A 36 6.23 36.99 -18.71
CA PRO A 36 5.71 38.28 -18.28
C PRO A 36 6.85 39.24 -17.90
N GLU A 37 6.60 40.54 -18.06
CA GLU A 37 7.31 41.57 -17.31
C GLU A 37 6.80 41.57 -15.87
N ILE A 38 7.72 41.36 -14.92
CA ILE A 38 7.38 41.15 -13.50
C ILE A 38 7.48 42.48 -12.75
N THR A 39 6.47 42.78 -11.95
CA THR A 39 6.50 43.88 -10.97
C THR A 39 6.17 43.32 -9.59
N VAL A 40 7.03 43.59 -8.61
CA VAL A 40 6.81 43.21 -7.22
C VAL A 40 6.28 44.43 -6.47
N ALA A 41 5.04 44.35 -6.00
CA ALA A 41 4.40 45.40 -5.23
C ALA A 41 5.03 45.54 -3.82
N PRO A 42 4.92 46.72 -3.17
CA PRO A 42 5.51 46.96 -1.84
C PRO A 42 4.98 46.03 -0.75
N ASP A 43 3.76 45.52 -0.89
CA ASP A 43 3.12 44.56 0.01
C ASP A 43 3.57 43.10 -0.24
N GLY A 44 4.37 42.84 -1.28
CA GLY A 44 4.83 41.51 -1.68
C GLY A 44 3.94 40.82 -2.71
N GLY A 45 2.93 41.49 -3.26
CA GLY A 45 2.19 41.01 -4.43
C GLY A 45 3.10 40.93 -5.66
N VAL A 46 2.95 39.88 -6.49
CA VAL A 46 3.70 39.74 -7.74
C VAL A 46 2.74 39.87 -8.91
N GLU A 47 2.95 40.86 -9.76
CA GLU A 47 2.17 41.09 -10.98
C GLU A 47 3.02 40.78 -12.21
N GLY A 48 2.40 40.15 -13.21
CA GLY A 48 3.04 39.82 -14.48
C GLY A 48 2.20 40.33 -15.65
N ARG A 49 2.81 41.11 -16.55
CA ARG A 49 2.20 41.56 -17.80
C ARG A 49 2.81 40.81 -18.98
N TYR A 50 1.99 40.07 -19.72
CA TYR A 50 2.41 39.28 -20.87
C TYR A 50 2.39 40.11 -22.16
N PRO A 51 3.22 39.76 -23.17
CA PRO A 51 3.22 40.41 -24.48
C PRO A 51 1.86 40.34 -25.20
N ASP A 52 1.02 39.36 -24.88
CA ASP A 52 -0.32 39.18 -25.45
C ASP A 52 -1.40 40.05 -24.76
N GLY A 53 -1.00 40.91 -23.81
CA GLY A 53 -1.90 41.79 -23.05
C GLY A 53 -2.56 41.12 -21.85
N THR A 54 -2.28 39.84 -21.60
CA THR A 54 -2.75 39.16 -20.38
C THR A 54 -2.01 39.70 -19.16
N ALA A 55 -2.74 39.91 -18.06
CA ALA A 55 -2.16 40.26 -16.77
C ALA A 55 -2.50 39.17 -15.76
N ALA A 56 -1.51 38.70 -15.01
CA ALA A 56 -1.66 37.76 -13.90
C ALA A 56 -1.14 38.40 -12.62
N ALA A 57 -1.77 38.10 -11.48
CA ALA A 57 -1.34 38.60 -10.19
C ALA A 57 -1.38 37.49 -9.13
N LEU A 58 -0.35 37.48 -8.28
CA LEU A 58 -0.17 36.62 -7.12
C LEU A 58 -0.23 37.50 -5.86
N PRO A 59 -1.38 37.59 -5.18
CA PRO A 59 -1.53 38.43 -3.98
C PRO A 59 -0.52 38.04 -2.88
N ALA A 60 -0.14 39.01 -2.03
CA ALA A 60 0.74 38.77 -0.89
C ALA A 60 0.08 37.85 0.16
N GLY A 61 0.84 36.91 0.72
CA GLY A 61 0.40 36.05 1.82
C GLY A 61 -0.76 35.11 1.48
N ALA A 62 -1.03 34.88 0.19
CA ALA A 62 -2.07 33.98 -0.27
C ALA A 62 -1.49 32.93 -1.22
N GLY A 63 -2.06 31.72 -1.18
CA GLY A 63 -1.68 30.62 -2.06
C GLY A 63 -2.12 30.84 -3.51
N LEU A 64 -1.73 29.90 -4.39
CA LEU A 64 -2.01 29.98 -5.82
C LEU A 64 -3.52 30.01 -6.17
N GLU A 65 -4.38 29.54 -5.27
CA GLU A 65 -5.84 29.59 -5.44
C GLU A 65 -6.41 31.03 -5.44
N ALA A 66 -5.71 31.98 -4.80
CA ALA A 66 -6.08 33.39 -4.80
C ALA A 66 -5.49 34.15 -5.99
N ALA A 67 -4.69 33.49 -6.83
CA ALA A 67 -4.11 34.10 -8.02
C ALA A 67 -5.21 34.54 -8.98
N THR A 68 -5.04 35.73 -9.56
CA THR A 68 -5.96 36.25 -10.57
C THR A 68 -5.26 36.30 -11.92
N CYS A 69 -6.04 36.20 -12.99
CA CYS A 69 -5.54 36.34 -14.36
C CYS A 69 -6.65 36.87 -15.25
N THR A 70 -6.32 37.77 -16.17
CA THR A 70 -7.30 38.35 -17.11
C THR A 70 -7.63 37.42 -18.28
N CYS A 71 -7.02 36.24 -18.35
CA CYS A 71 -7.36 35.24 -19.37
C CYS A 71 -8.73 34.57 -19.10
N ALA A 72 -9.27 33.88 -20.10
CA ALA A 72 -10.58 33.22 -20.01
C ALA A 72 -10.62 31.93 -19.17
N ALA A 73 -9.52 31.55 -18.50
CA ALA A 73 -9.48 30.34 -17.69
C ALA A 73 -10.24 30.54 -16.36
N THR A 74 -11.05 29.55 -15.96
CA THR A 74 -11.88 29.59 -14.74
C THR A 74 -11.15 29.11 -13.48
N GLY A 75 -9.85 28.87 -13.55
CA GLY A 75 -9.00 28.40 -12.47
C GLY A 75 -7.53 28.56 -12.83
N THR A 76 -6.65 27.77 -12.22
CA THR A 76 -5.20 27.91 -12.43
C THR A 76 -4.82 27.78 -13.90
N CYS A 77 -4.19 28.81 -14.45
CA CYS A 77 -3.86 28.89 -15.87
C CYS A 77 -2.35 28.88 -16.11
N ARG A 78 -1.94 28.69 -17.38
CA ARG A 78 -0.53 28.71 -17.76
C ARG A 78 0.18 30.03 -17.40
N HIS A 79 -0.53 31.17 -17.43
CA HIS A 79 0.04 32.48 -17.13
C HIS A 79 0.35 32.61 -15.63
N GLN A 80 -0.50 32.10 -14.75
CA GLN A 80 -0.19 32.12 -13.31
C GLN A 80 1.03 31.25 -12.98
N ILE A 81 1.12 30.07 -13.59
CA ILE A 81 2.30 29.19 -13.42
C ILE A 81 3.55 29.84 -14.03
N CYS A 82 3.44 30.42 -15.22
CA CYS A 82 4.55 31.09 -15.88
C CYS A 82 5.03 32.31 -15.07
N LEU A 83 4.14 33.06 -14.41
CA LEU A 83 4.52 34.13 -13.50
C LEU A 83 5.32 33.63 -12.29
N VAL A 84 4.94 32.49 -11.70
CA VAL A 84 5.74 31.86 -10.62
C VAL A 84 7.13 31.47 -11.13
N LEU A 85 7.22 30.78 -12.27
CA LEU A 85 8.49 30.34 -12.86
C LEU A 85 9.39 31.54 -13.24
N ALA A 86 8.79 32.60 -13.78
CA ALA A 86 9.50 33.82 -14.15
C ALA A 86 10.04 34.53 -12.91
N TYR A 87 9.23 34.60 -11.83
CA TYR A 87 9.66 35.18 -10.55
C TYR A 87 10.81 34.38 -9.92
N GLN A 88 10.77 33.04 -9.99
CA GLN A 88 11.87 32.18 -9.54
C GLN A 88 13.16 32.43 -10.34
N ARG A 89 13.05 32.59 -11.66
CA ARG A 89 14.20 32.86 -12.54
C ARG A 89 14.82 34.24 -12.28
N ASP A 90 14.00 35.27 -12.08
CA ASP A 90 14.46 36.63 -11.75
C ASP A 90 15.18 36.66 -10.39
N ALA A 91 14.68 35.91 -9.41
CA ALA A 91 15.30 35.78 -8.08
C ALA A 91 16.61 34.99 -8.08
N ALA A 92 16.81 34.04 -9.00
CA ALA A 92 18.05 33.28 -9.15
C ALA A 92 19.19 34.10 -9.79
N GLY A 93 18.87 35.25 -10.40
CA GLY A 93 19.82 36.10 -11.14
C GLY A 93 20.17 35.55 -12.53
N PRO A 94 20.91 36.32 -13.36
CA PRO A 94 21.36 35.85 -14.67
C PRO A 94 22.32 34.67 -14.51
N ALA A 95 21.92 33.50 -14.98
CA ALA A 95 22.81 32.35 -15.12
C ALA A 95 23.85 32.66 -16.20
N ASP A 96 25.13 32.51 -15.87
CA ASP A 96 26.21 32.52 -16.87
C ASP A 96 25.97 31.39 -17.87
N ALA A 97 25.80 31.75 -19.14
CA ALA A 97 25.47 30.82 -20.23
C ALA A 97 26.61 29.83 -20.60
N ASP A 98 27.76 29.90 -19.92
CA ASP A 98 28.95 29.06 -20.13
C ASP A 98 29.31 28.19 -18.89
N ALA A 99 28.49 28.18 -17.84
CA ALA A 99 28.66 27.21 -16.75
C ALA A 99 28.12 25.83 -17.21
N PRO A 100 28.83 24.71 -16.92
CA PRO A 100 28.27 23.37 -17.14
C PRO A 100 26.90 23.26 -16.46
N GLU A 101 25.97 22.49 -17.03
CA GLU A 101 24.73 22.08 -16.34
C GLU A 101 25.12 21.35 -15.05
N GLU A 102 25.31 22.10 -13.96
CA GLU A 102 25.42 21.55 -12.62
C GLU A 102 24.06 20.92 -12.28
N GLU A 103 24.10 19.67 -11.81
CA GLU A 103 22.93 19.00 -11.26
C GLU A 103 22.20 19.96 -10.31
N PRO A 104 20.86 20.04 -10.36
CA PRO A 104 20.12 20.96 -9.51
C PRO A 104 20.55 20.75 -8.06
N ALA A 105 21.05 21.81 -7.42
CA ALA A 105 21.49 21.75 -6.04
C ALA A 105 20.39 21.10 -5.19
N PRO A 106 20.72 20.16 -4.29
CA PRO A 106 19.72 19.50 -3.45
C PRO A 106 18.86 20.56 -2.77
N ALA A 107 17.53 20.44 -2.88
CA ALA A 107 16.62 21.39 -2.24
C ALA A 107 16.97 21.46 -0.75
N GLU A 108 17.16 22.66 -0.21
CA GLU A 108 17.47 22.85 1.21
C GLU A 108 16.35 22.23 2.06
N VAL A 109 16.69 21.15 2.77
CA VAL A 109 15.77 20.52 3.71
C VAL A 109 15.73 21.39 4.97
N THR A 110 14.68 22.19 5.10
CA THR A 110 14.44 23.01 6.30
C THR A 110 14.08 22.13 7.49
N ASP A 111 14.55 22.45 8.71
CA ASP A 111 14.17 21.78 9.98
C ASP A 111 12.69 21.97 10.38
N TRP A 112 11.86 22.54 9.49
CA TRP A 112 10.47 22.84 9.74
C TRP A 112 9.57 21.60 9.64
N THR A 113 8.59 21.48 10.54
CA THR A 113 7.53 20.45 10.47
C THR A 113 6.14 21.11 10.50
N PRO A 114 5.14 20.52 9.82
CA PRO A 114 3.75 20.97 9.92
C PRO A 114 3.19 20.95 11.36
N GLY A 115 3.79 20.17 12.25
CA GLY A 115 3.39 20.07 13.66
C GLY A 115 3.60 21.36 14.45
N SER A 116 4.50 22.24 13.98
CA SER A 116 4.78 23.55 14.58
C SER A 116 3.64 24.57 14.42
N LEU A 117 2.69 24.34 13.50
CA LEU A 117 1.53 25.20 13.30
C LEU A 117 0.55 25.04 14.46
N ASP A 118 0.25 26.14 15.16
CA ASP A 118 -0.70 26.12 16.28
C ASP A 118 -2.17 26.11 15.80
N ASP A 119 -3.09 25.82 16.73
CA ASP A 119 -4.52 25.75 16.44
C ASP A 119 -5.10 27.11 16.01
N ASP A 120 -4.52 28.23 16.43
CA ASP A 120 -5.02 29.57 16.09
C ASP A 120 -4.65 29.95 14.65
N ALA A 121 -3.43 29.63 14.21
CA ALA A 121 -2.97 29.76 12.84
C ALA A 121 -3.78 28.86 11.88
N LEU A 122 -4.01 27.59 12.28
CA LEU A 122 -4.88 26.68 11.55
C LEU A 122 -6.31 27.23 11.45
N ALA A 123 -6.84 27.81 12.53
CA ALA A 123 -8.20 28.37 12.55
C ALA A 123 -8.34 29.64 11.72
N ALA A 124 -7.29 30.46 11.64
CA ALA A 124 -7.28 31.69 10.85
C ALA A 124 -7.40 31.39 9.34
N VAL A 125 -6.69 30.35 8.86
CA VAL A 125 -6.66 29.99 7.43
C VAL A 125 -7.78 29.02 7.04
N LEU A 126 -7.98 27.94 7.81
CA LEU A 126 -8.90 26.86 7.45
C LEU A 126 -10.31 27.03 8.05
N GLY A 127 -10.46 27.96 8.99
CA GLY A 127 -11.71 28.27 9.66
C GLY A 127 -12.03 27.34 10.84
N ARG A 128 -12.77 27.87 11.83
CA ARG A 128 -13.16 27.15 13.07
C ARG A 128 -13.98 25.87 12.84
N ARG A 129 -14.72 25.80 11.72
CA ARG A 129 -15.53 24.62 11.37
C ARG A 129 -14.64 23.40 11.08
N ALA A 130 -13.52 23.61 10.37
CA ALA A 130 -12.54 22.57 10.07
C ALA A 130 -11.93 22.00 11.36
N LEU A 131 -11.49 22.87 12.28
CA LEU A 131 -10.99 22.43 13.59
C LEU A 131 -12.04 21.67 14.39
N THR A 132 -13.29 22.14 14.41
CA THR A 132 -14.35 21.46 15.16
C THR A 132 -14.62 20.06 14.62
N ALA A 133 -14.60 19.88 13.29
CA ALA A 133 -14.72 18.57 12.67
C ALA A 133 -13.51 17.68 13.00
N ALA A 134 -12.30 18.20 12.85
CA ALA A 134 -11.07 17.51 13.19
C ALA A 134 -11.04 17.08 14.66
N ARG A 135 -11.51 17.91 15.61
CA ARG A 135 -11.60 17.56 17.04
C ARG A 135 -12.49 16.34 17.30
N ARG A 136 -13.55 16.14 16.51
CA ARG A 136 -14.40 14.94 16.64
C ARG A 136 -13.63 13.69 16.19
N THR A 137 -12.96 13.76 15.05
CA THR A 137 -12.13 12.68 14.51
C THR A 137 -10.96 12.37 15.45
N HIS A 138 -10.30 13.40 16.00
CA HIS A 138 -9.25 13.23 17.02
C HIS A 138 -9.77 12.56 18.30
N ARG A 139 -10.97 12.89 18.80
CA ARG A 139 -11.55 12.18 19.96
C ARG A 139 -11.84 10.71 19.68
N ALA A 140 -12.28 10.39 18.46
CA ALA A 140 -12.48 9.01 18.04
C ALA A 140 -11.14 8.25 17.87
N GLY A 141 -10.07 8.98 17.57
CA GLY A 141 -8.75 8.44 17.24
C GLY A 141 -8.66 8.12 15.74
N TYR A 142 -7.50 8.38 15.15
CA TYR A 142 -7.22 8.07 13.75
C TYR A 142 -5.76 7.64 13.56
N SER A 143 -5.51 6.88 12.49
CA SER A 143 -4.17 6.46 12.08
C SER A 143 -3.60 7.43 11.05
N ALA A 144 -2.30 7.67 11.12
CA ALA A 144 -1.56 8.51 10.18
C ALA A 144 -0.20 7.87 9.85
N ALA A 145 0.17 7.86 8.56
CA ALA A 145 1.53 7.60 8.13
C ALA A 145 2.17 8.91 7.69
N ILE A 146 3.22 9.31 8.40
CA ILE A 146 3.97 10.54 8.17
C ILE A 146 5.20 10.20 7.36
N HIS A 147 5.43 10.98 6.31
CA HIS A 147 6.67 11.00 5.56
C HIS A 147 7.28 12.39 5.72
N ARG A 148 8.45 12.44 6.35
CA ARG A 148 9.22 13.67 6.54
C ARG A 148 10.00 14.01 5.26
N PRO A 149 10.29 15.31 5.04
CA PRO A 149 11.15 15.74 3.95
C PRO A 149 12.49 14.99 3.93
N THR A 150 12.92 14.63 2.73
CA THR A 150 14.24 14.07 2.42
C THR A 150 14.85 14.85 1.25
N PRO A 151 16.16 14.71 0.98
CA PRO A 151 16.75 15.30 -0.23
C PRO A 151 16.04 14.88 -1.53
N ASP A 152 15.51 13.65 -1.58
CA ASP A 152 14.83 13.10 -2.77
C ASP A 152 13.34 13.48 -2.86
N ASP A 153 12.65 13.68 -1.72
CA ASP A 153 11.28 14.20 -1.64
C ASP A 153 11.22 15.26 -0.53
N PRO A 154 11.41 16.55 -0.85
CA PRO A 154 11.49 17.63 0.15
C PRO A 154 10.13 18.02 0.72
N VAL A 155 9.05 17.36 0.31
CA VAL A 155 7.67 17.70 0.72
C VAL A 155 7.24 16.86 1.91
N ALA A 156 6.89 17.52 3.02
CA ALA A 156 6.26 16.86 4.15
C ALA A 156 4.85 16.35 3.74
N ARG A 157 4.57 15.06 3.94
CA ARG A 157 3.27 14.48 3.60
C ARG A 157 2.74 13.53 4.67
N VAL A 158 1.42 13.47 4.79
CA VAL A 158 0.71 12.54 5.67
C VAL A 158 -0.30 11.75 4.86
N GLU A 159 -0.21 10.43 4.93
CA GLU A 159 -1.27 9.53 4.48
C GLU A 159 -2.26 9.33 5.64
N LEU A 160 -3.49 9.82 5.44
CA LEU A 160 -4.63 9.57 6.30
C LEU A 160 -5.47 8.44 5.70
N GLN A 161 -6.44 7.91 6.45
CA GLN A 161 -7.27 6.78 6.03
C GLN A 161 -7.97 6.97 4.67
N THR A 162 -8.32 8.21 4.33
CA THR A 162 -9.17 8.53 3.16
C THR A 162 -8.49 9.41 2.11
N CYS A 163 -7.31 9.95 2.41
CA CYS A 163 -6.64 10.93 1.56
C CYS A 163 -5.17 11.08 1.96
N THR A 164 -4.38 11.70 1.07
CA THR A 164 -3.03 12.16 1.37
C THR A 164 -3.04 13.68 1.47
N VAL A 165 -2.27 14.23 2.42
CA VAL A 165 -2.07 15.67 2.60
C VAL A 165 -0.58 15.98 2.42
N ARG A 166 -0.26 16.91 1.53
CA ARG A 166 1.12 17.34 1.20
C ARG A 166 1.27 18.83 1.51
N PHE A 167 2.28 19.18 2.31
CA PHE A 167 2.63 20.56 2.65
C PHE A 167 3.72 21.04 1.69
N LEU A 168 3.30 21.64 0.56
CA LEU A 168 4.22 21.93 -0.55
C LEU A 168 5.19 23.08 -0.27
N VAL A 169 4.83 23.97 0.66
CA VAL A 169 5.64 25.11 1.08
C VAL A 169 5.71 25.11 2.61
N PRO A 170 6.92 25.10 3.20
CA PRO A 170 7.09 25.18 4.65
C PRO A 170 6.41 26.40 5.25
N GLY A 171 5.61 26.20 6.32
CA GLY A 171 4.92 27.26 7.05
C GLY A 171 3.65 27.82 6.39
N GLU A 172 3.41 27.55 5.12
CA GLU A 172 2.35 28.20 4.34
C GLU A 172 1.16 27.26 4.06
N LEU A 173 0.09 27.44 4.83
CA LEU A 173 -1.15 26.63 4.71
C LEU A 173 -1.88 26.82 3.36
N GLY A 174 -1.62 27.93 2.66
CA GLY A 174 -2.18 28.20 1.33
C GLY A 174 -1.68 27.29 0.21
N TYR A 175 -0.60 26.52 0.45
CA TYR A 175 -0.02 25.59 -0.53
C TYR A 175 -0.17 24.12 -0.11
N VAL A 176 -1.17 23.80 0.71
CA VAL A 176 -1.48 22.41 1.06
C VAL A 176 -2.24 21.72 -0.08
N HIS A 177 -1.72 20.61 -0.56
CA HIS A 177 -2.36 19.76 -1.56
C HIS A 177 -2.96 18.50 -0.91
N THR A 178 -4.20 18.18 -1.27
CA THR A 178 -4.86 16.93 -0.87
C THR A 178 -5.84 16.48 -1.93
N ASP A 179 -5.99 15.16 -2.07
CA ASP A 179 -6.99 14.48 -2.91
C ASP A 179 -8.37 14.38 -2.24
N ALA A 180 -8.52 14.90 -1.01
CA ALA A 180 -9.79 15.02 -0.33
C ALA A 180 -10.75 16.00 -1.05
N VAL A 181 -12.05 15.71 -0.99
CA VAL A 181 -13.09 16.63 -1.50
C VAL A 181 -13.09 17.97 -0.75
N ALA A 182 -13.43 19.06 -1.44
CA ALA A 182 -13.32 20.42 -0.91
C ALA A 182 -14.02 20.64 0.45
N SER A 183 -15.12 19.93 0.70
CA SER A 183 -15.88 20.04 1.96
C SER A 183 -15.15 19.52 3.20
N VAL A 184 -14.17 18.63 3.03
CA VAL A 184 -13.39 18.04 4.14
C VAL A 184 -11.90 18.37 4.07
N ARG A 185 -11.44 19.08 3.03
CA ARG A 185 -10.04 19.52 2.86
C ARG A 185 -9.48 20.16 4.14
N GLY A 186 -10.18 21.15 4.69
CA GLY A 186 -9.73 21.84 5.91
C GLY A 186 -9.64 20.92 7.13
N GLU A 187 -10.57 19.97 7.28
CA GLU A 187 -10.51 18.96 8.36
C GLU A 187 -9.26 18.08 8.21
N MET A 188 -9.00 17.58 7.01
CA MET A 188 -7.86 16.68 6.74
C MET A 188 -6.52 17.39 6.92
N THR A 189 -6.41 18.66 6.52
CA THR A 189 -5.20 19.46 6.77
C THR A 189 -4.91 19.62 8.26
N VAL A 190 -5.94 19.89 9.09
CA VAL A 190 -5.79 19.99 10.54
C VAL A 190 -5.34 18.65 11.15
N LEU A 191 -5.96 17.54 10.73
CA LEU A 191 -5.56 16.19 11.17
C LEU A 191 -4.10 15.88 10.80
N ALA A 192 -3.68 16.21 9.58
CA ALA A 192 -2.29 16.02 9.16
C ALA A 192 -1.29 16.84 10.01
N ALA A 193 -1.61 18.10 10.32
CA ALA A 193 -0.78 18.93 11.20
C ALA A 193 -0.69 18.36 12.63
N TRP A 194 -1.82 17.92 13.19
CA TRP A 194 -1.84 17.27 14.50
C TRP A 194 -1.11 15.92 14.52
N ALA A 195 -1.08 15.19 13.41
CA ALA A 195 -0.29 13.97 13.32
C ALA A 195 1.21 14.25 13.44
N PHE A 196 1.72 15.25 12.70
CA PHE A 196 3.11 15.71 12.86
C PHE A 196 3.39 16.17 14.29
N ARG A 197 2.51 16.99 14.87
CA ARG A 197 2.63 17.45 16.26
C ARG A 197 2.74 16.28 17.24
N ALA A 198 1.86 15.29 17.12
CA ALA A 198 1.86 14.11 17.98
C ALA A 198 3.11 13.23 17.77
N ALA A 199 3.65 13.15 16.54
CA ALA A 199 4.90 12.43 16.27
C ALA A 199 6.10 13.14 16.88
N ASP A 200 6.17 14.46 16.74
CA ASP A 200 7.22 15.31 17.31
C ASP A 200 7.21 15.22 18.85
N GLU A 201 6.04 15.34 19.49
CA GLU A 201 5.87 15.19 20.95
C GLU A 201 6.29 13.80 21.48
N ARG A 202 6.16 12.76 20.64
CA ARG A 202 6.58 11.38 20.97
C ARG A 202 8.04 11.08 20.62
N GLY A 203 8.78 12.07 20.07
CA GLY A 203 10.17 11.90 19.65
C GLY A 203 10.35 10.98 18.44
N LEU A 204 9.32 10.80 17.62
CA LEU A 204 9.35 9.94 16.43
C LEU A 204 9.92 10.73 15.24
N THR A 205 11.24 10.79 15.15
CA THR A 205 11.98 11.60 14.14
C THR A 205 12.37 10.83 12.88
N GLY A 206 11.98 9.57 12.75
CA GLY A 206 12.23 8.78 11.54
C GLY A 206 11.61 9.41 10.29
N THR A 207 12.18 9.11 9.12
CA THR A 207 11.67 9.58 7.82
C THR A 207 10.24 9.13 7.58
N ASP A 208 9.95 7.86 7.83
CA ASP A 208 8.62 7.26 7.71
C ASP A 208 8.14 6.79 9.08
N VAL A 209 7.07 7.38 9.59
CA VAL A 209 6.52 7.09 10.91
C VAL A 209 5.03 6.80 10.79
N ARG A 210 4.58 5.67 11.35
CA ARG A 210 3.15 5.40 11.52
C ARG A 210 2.77 5.51 12.99
N LEU A 211 1.70 6.25 13.27
CA LEU A 211 1.18 6.43 14.63
C LEU A 211 -0.34 6.56 14.61
N ASP A 212 -0.94 6.27 15.76
CA ASP A 212 -2.32 6.66 16.05
C ASP A 212 -2.34 7.93 16.88
N VAL A 213 -3.24 8.84 16.51
CA VAL A 213 -3.38 10.17 17.09
C VAL A 213 -4.77 10.31 17.71
N GLY A 214 -4.82 10.84 18.92
CA GLY A 214 -6.05 10.95 19.68
C GLY A 214 -6.63 9.58 20.09
N GLY A 215 -7.94 9.52 20.27
CA GLY A 215 -8.62 8.42 20.94
C GLY A 215 -8.42 8.54 22.45
N ASP A 216 -9.51 8.65 23.22
CA ASP A 216 -9.38 8.68 24.67
C ASP A 216 -8.72 7.37 25.16
N GLY A 217 -7.45 7.45 25.54
CA GLY A 217 -6.73 6.38 26.25
C GLY A 217 -7.35 6.01 27.60
N LYS A 218 -8.51 6.58 27.94
CA LYS A 218 -9.29 6.35 29.16
C LYS A 218 -10.69 5.76 28.91
N GLY A 219 -11.06 5.41 27.67
CA GLY A 219 -12.44 5.08 27.30
C GLY A 219 -12.81 3.61 27.08
N THR A 220 -11.83 2.69 27.06
CA THR A 220 -12.07 1.24 27.11
C THR A 220 -10.84 0.65 27.79
N ASP A 221 -11.01 -0.04 28.92
CA ASP A 221 -9.94 -0.62 29.75
C ASP A 221 -8.67 -0.94 28.94
N ALA A 222 -7.51 -0.51 29.45
CA ALA A 222 -6.20 -0.92 28.95
C ALA A 222 -6.00 -2.46 28.89
N SER A 223 -6.98 -3.25 29.37
CA SER A 223 -7.11 -4.70 29.28
C SER A 223 -8.45 -5.23 28.71
N GLY A 224 -9.46 -4.41 28.42
CA GLY A 224 -10.86 -4.86 28.25
C GLY A 224 -11.32 -5.16 26.82
N GLY A 225 -10.56 -4.79 25.80
CA GLY A 225 -10.83 -5.22 24.43
C GLY A 225 -10.59 -6.73 24.26
N LEU A 226 -9.40 -7.17 24.72
CA LEU A 226 -8.83 -8.48 24.44
C LEU A 226 -8.73 -9.42 25.65
N GLY A 227 -8.93 -8.95 26.88
CA GLY A 227 -8.75 -9.78 28.07
C GLY A 227 -9.64 -11.04 28.08
N ALA A 228 -10.85 -10.97 27.53
CA ALA A 228 -11.71 -12.14 27.38
C ALA A 228 -11.13 -13.17 26.40
N ALA A 229 -10.61 -12.71 25.26
CA ALA A 229 -9.95 -13.58 24.28
C ALA A 229 -8.67 -14.19 24.87
N ALA A 230 -7.83 -13.40 25.54
CA ALA A 230 -6.61 -13.87 26.17
C ALA A 230 -6.88 -15.00 27.17
N ARG A 231 -7.90 -14.87 28.05
CA ARG A 231 -8.27 -15.93 28.99
C ARG A 231 -8.73 -17.22 28.33
N LEU A 232 -9.47 -17.14 27.22
CA LEU A 232 -9.87 -18.33 26.46
C LEU A 232 -8.64 -18.98 25.79
N VAL A 233 -7.72 -18.17 25.28
CA VAL A 233 -6.48 -18.68 24.70
C VAL A 233 -5.55 -19.29 25.77
N ASP A 234 -5.50 -18.73 26.98
CA ASP A 234 -4.81 -19.34 28.12
C ASP A 234 -5.38 -20.74 28.44
N GLN A 235 -6.70 -20.87 28.41
CA GLN A 235 -7.36 -22.16 28.60
C GLN A 235 -6.97 -23.15 27.49
N VAL A 236 -6.98 -22.73 26.22
CA VAL A 236 -6.53 -23.56 25.09
C VAL A 236 -5.07 -23.98 25.26
N LEU A 237 -4.20 -23.08 25.72
CA LEU A 237 -2.78 -23.37 25.93
C LEU A 237 -2.56 -24.42 27.04
N LEU A 238 -3.33 -24.34 28.13
CA LEU A 238 -3.23 -25.27 29.27
C LEU A 238 -3.87 -26.64 28.98
N GLU A 239 -5.00 -26.66 28.28
CA GLU A 239 -5.74 -27.89 27.97
C GLU A 239 -5.21 -28.60 26.72
N GLY A 240 -4.64 -27.84 25.77
CA GLY A 240 -4.25 -28.33 24.45
C GLY A 240 -5.45 -28.68 23.56
N ALA A 241 -5.20 -28.90 22.27
CA ALA A 241 -6.26 -29.22 21.29
C ALA A 241 -7.03 -30.51 21.63
N VAL A 242 -6.36 -31.47 22.29
CA VAL A 242 -6.94 -32.75 22.73
C VAL A 242 -8.11 -32.56 23.68
N HIS A 243 -7.99 -31.64 24.64
CA HIS A 243 -8.98 -31.45 25.71
C HIS A 243 -9.87 -30.22 25.51
N ALA A 244 -9.54 -29.36 24.55
CA ALA A 244 -10.31 -28.19 24.16
C ALA A 244 -11.62 -28.57 23.45
N GLY A 245 -12.66 -28.96 24.19
CA GLY A 245 -13.93 -29.42 23.64
C GLY A 245 -14.71 -28.38 22.79
N PRO A 246 -15.83 -28.79 22.15
CA PRO A 246 -16.61 -27.93 21.23
C PRO A 246 -17.16 -26.66 21.89
N VAL A 247 -17.31 -26.65 23.21
CA VAL A 247 -17.70 -25.49 24.01
C VAL A 247 -16.67 -24.37 23.89
N LEU A 248 -15.37 -24.70 23.99
CA LEU A 248 -14.28 -23.73 23.91
C LEU A 248 -14.18 -23.14 22.50
N ALA A 249 -14.27 -23.98 21.46
CA ALA A 249 -14.31 -23.52 20.07
C ALA A 249 -15.50 -22.57 19.80
N THR A 250 -16.66 -22.84 20.38
CA THR A 250 -17.85 -21.98 20.28
C THR A 250 -17.66 -20.65 21.04
N ALA A 251 -17.06 -20.69 22.23
CA ALA A 251 -16.74 -19.49 22.99
C ALA A 251 -15.74 -18.57 22.27
N LEU A 252 -14.73 -19.16 21.62
CA LEU A 252 -13.77 -18.43 20.78
C LEU A 252 -14.48 -17.75 19.60
N ARG A 253 -15.32 -18.47 18.85
CA ARG A 253 -16.09 -17.88 17.73
C ARG A 253 -16.98 -16.71 18.16
N ARG A 254 -17.68 -16.84 19.29
CA ARG A 254 -18.47 -15.74 19.86
C ARG A 254 -17.59 -14.53 20.19
N THR A 255 -16.44 -14.78 20.83
CA THR A 255 -15.49 -13.72 21.20
C THR A 255 -14.91 -13.04 19.96
N ALA A 256 -14.62 -13.79 18.90
CA ALA A 256 -14.19 -13.24 17.62
C ALA A 256 -15.25 -12.30 17.02
N ALA A 257 -16.53 -12.68 17.05
CA ALA A 257 -17.62 -11.83 16.58
C ALA A 257 -17.76 -10.53 17.40
N GLU A 258 -17.62 -10.61 18.73
CA GLU A 258 -17.64 -9.44 19.62
C GLU A 258 -16.43 -8.51 19.40
N LEU A 259 -15.26 -9.06 19.08
CA LEU A 259 -14.08 -8.28 18.70
C LEU A 259 -14.29 -7.58 17.35
N ALA A 260 -14.81 -8.29 16.36
CA ALA A 260 -15.09 -7.72 15.04
C ALA A 260 -16.15 -6.60 15.09
N ALA A 261 -17.19 -6.75 15.92
CA ALA A 261 -18.20 -5.71 16.13
C ALA A 261 -17.65 -4.41 16.76
N ARG A 262 -16.48 -4.49 17.41
CA ARG A 262 -15.73 -3.36 17.99
C ARG A 262 -14.61 -2.87 17.06
N ASN A 263 -14.59 -3.32 15.79
CA ASN A 263 -13.52 -3.06 14.81
C ASN A 263 -12.13 -3.54 15.26
N LEU A 264 -12.05 -4.57 16.12
CA LEU A 264 -10.78 -5.21 16.49
C LEU A 264 -10.52 -6.38 15.53
N HIS A 265 -10.35 -6.06 14.24
CA HIS A 265 -10.37 -7.03 13.14
C HIS A 265 -9.21 -8.04 13.18
N TRP A 266 -8.01 -7.63 13.58
CA TRP A 266 -6.86 -8.54 13.63
C TRP A 266 -6.99 -9.60 14.72
N PRO A 267 -7.25 -9.26 15.99
CA PRO A 267 -7.47 -10.28 17.01
C PRO A 267 -8.75 -11.07 16.78
N ALA A 268 -9.81 -10.48 16.20
CA ALA A 268 -10.99 -11.25 15.80
C ALA A 268 -10.63 -12.38 14.84
N GLY A 269 -9.88 -12.07 13.77
CA GLY A 269 -9.41 -13.08 12.81
C GLY A 269 -8.49 -14.13 13.42
N ALA A 270 -7.59 -13.75 14.34
CA ALA A 270 -6.71 -14.70 15.01
C ALA A 270 -7.49 -15.69 15.91
N VAL A 271 -8.49 -15.19 16.64
CA VAL A 271 -9.35 -16.01 17.51
C VAL A 271 -10.26 -16.92 16.68
N ASP A 272 -10.80 -16.43 15.57
CA ASP A 272 -11.64 -17.23 14.66
C ASP A 272 -10.83 -18.36 13.99
N ASP A 273 -9.62 -18.05 13.50
CA ASP A 273 -8.70 -19.05 12.94
C ASP A 273 -8.32 -20.11 13.99
N LEU A 274 -8.10 -19.72 15.24
CA LEU A 274 -7.80 -20.66 16.33
C LEU A 274 -8.97 -21.61 16.59
N ALA A 275 -10.20 -21.09 16.58
CA ALA A 275 -11.40 -21.91 16.70
C ALA A 275 -11.55 -22.86 15.50
N GLY A 276 -11.15 -22.44 14.31
CA GLY A 276 -11.08 -23.28 13.11
C GLY A 276 -10.06 -24.42 13.25
N GLN A 277 -8.87 -24.14 13.77
CA GLN A 277 -7.84 -25.15 14.03
C GLN A 277 -8.28 -26.19 15.09
N LEU A 278 -9.02 -25.76 16.12
CA LEU A 278 -9.62 -26.68 17.09
C LEU A 278 -10.70 -27.57 16.48
N ALA A 279 -11.57 -26.99 15.64
CA ALA A 279 -12.59 -27.77 14.94
C ALA A 279 -11.95 -28.81 14.01
N ALA A 280 -10.97 -28.40 13.20
CA ALA A 280 -10.22 -29.30 12.32
C ALA A 280 -9.54 -30.43 13.10
N TYR A 281 -8.98 -30.15 14.29
CA TYR A 281 -8.38 -31.18 15.14
C TYR A 281 -9.42 -32.24 15.57
N HIS A 282 -10.59 -31.81 16.05
CA HIS A 282 -11.66 -32.71 16.50
C HIS A 282 -12.25 -33.53 15.37
N ASP A 283 -12.43 -32.91 14.21
CA ASP A 283 -12.95 -33.56 13.01
C ASP A 283 -11.91 -34.45 12.32
N ARG A 284 -10.66 -34.48 12.84
CA ARG A 284 -9.49 -35.16 12.24
C ARG A 284 -9.25 -34.73 10.79
N ASP A 285 -9.49 -33.46 10.53
CA ASP A 285 -9.31 -32.83 9.23
C ASP A 285 -7.83 -32.47 9.02
N ALA A 286 -7.32 -32.77 7.82
CA ALA A 286 -5.96 -32.42 7.40
C ALA A 286 -5.69 -30.90 7.39
N ALA A 287 -6.71 -30.06 7.53
CA ALA A 287 -6.58 -28.61 7.71
C ALA A 287 -6.00 -28.22 9.08
N HIS A 288 -5.93 -29.14 10.05
CA HIS A 288 -5.25 -28.89 11.31
C HIS A 288 -3.72 -28.87 11.12
N ASP A 289 -3.09 -27.78 11.53
CA ASP A 289 -1.64 -27.57 11.50
C ASP A 289 -1.16 -27.16 12.91
N PRO A 290 -0.38 -28.02 13.61
CA PRO A 290 0.14 -27.73 14.93
C PRO A 290 0.98 -26.44 15.01
N ALA A 291 1.75 -26.13 13.96
CA ALA A 291 2.58 -24.93 13.93
C ALA A 291 1.72 -23.67 13.81
N ARG A 292 0.71 -23.69 12.92
CA ARG A 292 -0.28 -22.61 12.82
C ARG A 292 -1.08 -22.45 14.11
N PHE A 293 -1.50 -23.55 14.74
CA PHE A 293 -2.20 -23.54 16.02
C PHE A 293 -1.39 -22.83 17.11
N ALA A 294 -0.12 -23.20 17.28
CA ALA A 294 0.78 -22.56 18.23
C ALA A 294 1.03 -21.08 17.90
N ALA A 295 1.19 -20.75 16.61
CA ALA A 295 1.38 -19.37 16.16
C ALA A 295 0.16 -18.48 16.47
N LEU A 296 -1.06 -18.99 16.31
CA LEU A 296 -2.30 -18.25 16.62
C LEU A 296 -2.45 -17.96 18.11
N ILE A 297 -2.08 -18.92 18.97
CA ILE A 297 -2.02 -18.70 20.43
C ILE A 297 -1.03 -17.58 20.76
N ALA A 298 0.20 -17.68 20.23
CA ALA A 298 1.23 -16.67 20.45
C ALA A 298 0.81 -15.29 19.94
N GLU A 299 0.10 -15.24 18.81
CA GLU A 299 -0.37 -14.01 18.19
C GLU A 299 -1.36 -13.25 19.07
N VAL A 300 -2.37 -13.92 19.63
CA VAL A 300 -3.36 -13.26 20.49
C VAL A 300 -2.68 -12.66 21.73
N HIS A 301 -1.74 -13.39 22.34
CA HIS A 301 -0.95 -12.86 23.46
C HIS A 301 -0.05 -11.69 23.05
N ALA A 302 0.61 -11.78 21.90
CA ALA A 302 1.48 -10.71 21.40
C ALA A 302 0.69 -9.42 21.16
N ARG A 303 -0.49 -9.50 20.53
CA ARG A 303 -1.37 -8.34 20.31
C ARG A 303 -1.90 -7.77 21.61
N HIS A 304 -2.29 -8.61 22.57
CA HIS A 304 -2.72 -8.15 23.88
C HIS A 304 -1.61 -7.36 24.61
N ARG A 305 -0.39 -7.90 24.63
CA ARG A 305 0.78 -7.22 25.24
C ARG A 305 1.15 -5.93 24.50
N ALA A 306 1.18 -5.95 23.17
CA ALA A 306 1.52 -4.78 22.36
C ALA A 306 0.48 -3.66 22.53
N SER A 307 -0.81 -4.01 22.60
CA SER A 307 -1.87 -3.05 22.88
C SER A 307 -1.74 -2.39 24.26
N ALA A 308 -1.30 -3.14 25.27
CA ALA A 308 -1.09 -2.61 26.62
C ALA A 308 0.19 -1.76 26.72
N ALA A 309 1.21 -2.08 25.92
CA ALA A 309 2.48 -1.35 25.87
C ALA A 309 2.46 -0.08 25.01
N GLY A 310 1.28 0.36 24.54
CA GLY A 310 1.14 1.58 23.73
C GLY A 310 1.55 1.41 22.27
N GLY A 311 1.60 0.18 21.75
CA GLY A 311 1.78 -0.07 20.32
C GLY A 311 0.65 0.54 19.49
N THR A 312 0.95 0.85 18.23
CA THR A 312 -0.01 1.43 17.28
C THR A 312 -1.24 0.51 17.15
N ARG A 313 -2.38 0.98 17.66
CA ARG A 313 -3.67 0.28 17.71
C ARG A 313 -4.16 -0.13 16.31
N SER A 314 -4.00 0.71 15.29
CA SER A 314 -4.34 0.34 13.91
C SER A 314 -3.56 -0.89 13.43
N GLN A 315 -2.25 -0.93 13.68
CA GLN A 315 -1.41 -2.06 13.30
C GLN A 315 -1.68 -3.32 14.16
N VAL A 316 -1.85 -3.15 15.46
CA VAL A 316 -1.98 -4.24 16.43
C VAL A 316 -3.41 -4.81 16.49
N LEU A 317 -4.42 -3.96 16.34
CA LEU A 317 -5.83 -4.30 16.54
C LEU A 317 -6.69 -4.18 15.28
N GLY A 318 -6.30 -3.34 14.31
CA GLY A 318 -7.05 -3.15 13.07
C GLY A 318 -8.23 -2.21 13.21
N THR A 319 -8.14 -1.24 14.13
CA THR A 319 -9.22 -0.31 14.48
C THR A 319 -9.59 0.68 13.38
N ASP A 320 -8.71 0.88 12.42
CA ASP A 320 -8.89 1.76 11.26
C ASP A 320 -9.44 1.03 10.02
N GLU A 321 -9.46 -0.30 10.04
CA GLU A 321 -10.03 -1.08 8.96
C GLU A 321 -11.54 -1.17 9.12
N SER A 322 -12.26 -1.18 7.99
CA SER A 322 -13.68 -1.54 7.97
C SER A 322 -13.83 -3.04 7.74
N ALA A 323 -14.82 -3.66 8.37
CA ALA A 323 -15.14 -5.07 8.15
C ALA A 323 -15.31 -5.39 6.65
N GLU A 324 -16.01 -4.50 5.93
CA GLU A 324 -16.19 -4.55 4.49
C GLU A 324 -16.13 -3.13 3.90
N THR A 325 -15.28 -2.91 2.90
CA THR A 325 -15.19 -1.66 2.15
C THR A 325 -15.67 -1.89 0.72
N PRO A 326 -16.73 -1.19 0.27
CA PRO A 326 -17.15 -1.26 -1.13
C PRO A 326 -16.12 -0.56 -2.03
N LEU A 327 -15.82 -1.19 -3.16
CA LEU A 327 -14.90 -0.70 -4.18
C LEU A 327 -15.67 -0.45 -5.48
N ARG A 328 -15.55 0.76 -6.01
CA ARG A 328 -16.18 1.15 -7.28
C ARG A 328 -15.15 1.22 -8.39
N ARG A 329 -15.46 0.60 -9.53
CA ARG A 329 -14.61 0.63 -10.75
C ARG A 329 -13.14 0.30 -10.46
N VAL A 330 -12.89 -0.86 -9.87
CA VAL A 330 -11.55 -1.34 -9.59
C VAL A 330 -10.86 -1.82 -10.86
N ARG A 331 -9.57 -1.47 -10.97
CA ARG A 331 -8.64 -2.07 -11.94
C ARG A 331 -7.63 -2.89 -11.16
N LEU A 332 -7.60 -4.17 -11.46
CA LEU A 332 -6.80 -5.17 -10.78
C LEU A 332 -5.89 -5.86 -11.78
N THR A 333 -4.63 -6.03 -11.43
CA THR A 333 -3.63 -6.73 -12.26
C THR A 333 -3.26 -8.03 -11.58
N ALA A 334 -3.43 -9.16 -12.25
CA ALA A 334 -3.11 -10.45 -11.66
C ALA A 334 -1.61 -10.62 -11.42
N LEU A 335 -1.28 -11.15 -10.25
CA LEU A 335 0.07 -11.50 -9.81
C LEU A 335 0.25 -13.03 -9.70
N GLY A 336 -0.63 -13.81 -10.33
CA GLY A 336 -0.59 -15.27 -10.27
C GLY A 336 -1.62 -15.89 -9.33
N CYS A 337 -1.43 -17.17 -9.05
CA CYS A 337 -2.35 -18.00 -8.28
C CYS A 337 -1.59 -18.98 -7.39
N ARG A 338 -2.17 -19.29 -6.24
CA ARG A 338 -1.71 -20.34 -5.33
C ARG A 338 -2.83 -21.37 -5.16
N VAL A 339 -2.54 -22.62 -5.50
CA VAL A 339 -3.45 -23.77 -5.33
C VAL A 339 -3.05 -24.54 -4.08
N GLY A 340 -4.02 -24.89 -3.25
CA GLY A 340 -3.81 -25.64 -2.01
C GLY A 340 -5.08 -26.32 -1.53
N GLY A 341 -5.13 -26.72 -0.27
CA GLY A 341 -6.32 -27.29 0.37
C GLY A 341 -6.04 -28.64 1.03
N THR A 342 -7.05 -29.49 1.12
CA THR A 342 -7.02 -30.84 1.70
C THR A 342 -7.50 -31.86 0.67
N ASP A 343 -7.50 -33.14 1.01
CA ASP A 343 -8.12 -34.19 0.20
C ASP A 343 -9.61 -33.91 -0.11
N ARG A 344 -10.35 -33.28 0.82
CA ARG A 344 -11.79 -32.97 0.69
C ARG A 344 -12.09 -31.60 0.09
N VAL A 345 -11.15 -30.66 0.13
CA VAL A 345 -11.36 -29.27 -0.31
C VAL A 345 -10.18 -28.80 -1.14
N ARG A 346 -10.44 -28.28 -2.34
CA ARG A 346 -9.42 -27.58 -3.13
C ARG A 346 -9.63 -26.08 -3.07
N THR A 347 -8.55 -25.33 -2.94
CA THR A 347 -8.54 -23.87 -2.89
C THR A 347 -7.70 -23.29 -4.01
N ALA A 348 -8.10 -22.10 -4.47
CA ALA A 348 -7.29 -21.28 -5.36
C ALA A 348 -7.38 -19.82 -4.89
N ASP A 349 -6.22 -19.27 -4.54
CA ASP A 349 -6.07 -17.88 -4.14
C ASP A 349 -5.46 -17.11 -5.31
N LEU A 350 -6.21 -16.15 -5.84
CA LEU A 350 -5.78 -15.26 -6.91
C LEU A 350 -5.28 -13.95 -6.30
N PHE A 351 -4.02 -13.62 -6.55
CA PHE A 351 -3.41 -12.37 -6.09
C PHE A 351 -3.59 -11.29 -7.13
N LEU A 352 -4.16 -10.16 -6.72
CA LEU A 352 -4.62 -9.09 -7.60
C LEU A 352 -4.09 -7.75 -7.11
N ALA A 353 -3.11 -7.17 -7.79
CA ALA A 353 -2.59 -5.84 -7.51
C ALA A 353 -3.63 -4.76 -7.85
N HIS A 354 -3.92 -3.87 -6.90
CA HIS A 354 -4.66 -2.65 -7.16
C HIS A 354 -3.68 -1.49 -7.30
N ALA A 355 -3.26 -1.21 -8.54
CA ALA A 355 -2.23 -0.20 -8.83
C ALA A 355 -2.57 1.20 -8.28
N GLY A 356 -3.86 1.57 -8.23
CA GLY A 356 -4.30 2.86 -7.71
C GLY A 356 -4.10 3.06 -6.20
N THR A 357 -4.03 1.98 -5.43
CA THR A 357 -3.83 2.06 -3.97
C THR A 357 -2.54 1.36 -3.51
N GLY A 358 -1.74 0.80 -4.42
CA GLY A 358 -0.50 0.11 -4.08
C GLY A 358 -0.66 -1.10 -3.17
N VAL A 359 -1.83 -1.77 -3.17
CA VAL A 359 -2.07 -2.96 -2.33
C VAL A 359 -2.38 -4.18 -3.19
N VAL A 360 -2.15 -5.37 -2.63
CA VAL A 360 -2.60 -6.63 -3.21
C VAL A 360 -3.88 -7.08 -2.52
N LEU A 361 -4.88 -7.44 -3.33
CA LEU A 361 -6.12 -8.07 -2.91
C LEU A 361 -6.09 -9.56 -3.25
N VAL A 362 -6.81 -10.38 -2.48
CA VAL A 362 -6.89 -11.82 -2.72
C VAL A 362 -8.32 -12.24 -3.04
N LEU A 363 -8.54 -12.82 -4.22
CA LEU A 363 -9.80 -13.47 -4.56
C LEU A 363 -9.68 -14.95 -4.23
N LYS A 364 -10.28 -15.37 -3.11
CA LYS A 364 -10.27 -16.76 -2.65
C LYS A 364 -11.40 -17.56 -3.30
N ARG A 365 -11.11 -18.78 -3.73
CA ARG A 365 -12.10 -19.75 -4.22
C ARG A 365 -11.85 -21.13 -3.61
N HIS A 366 -12.94 -21.82 -3.31
CA HIS A 366 -12.88 -23.19 -2.80
C HIS A 366 -13.88 -24.08 -3.56
N TRP A 367 -13.54 -25.37 -3.64
CA TRP A 367 -14.36 -26.41 -4.23
C TRP A 367 -14.28 -27.66 -3.36
N ASN A 368 -15.42 -28.31 -3.14
CA ASN A 368 -15.43 -29.62 -2.52
C ASN A 368 -14.89 -30.64 -3.54
N VAL A 369 -14.06 -31.55 -3.06
CA VAL A 369 -13.51 -32.67 -3.82
C VAL A 369 -14.31 -33.91 -3.41
N PRO A 370 -15.06 -34.54 -4.33
CA PRO A 370 -15.77 -35.79 -4.03
C PRO A 370 -14.82 -36.92 -3.62
N ASP A 371 -15.29 -37.83 -2.78
CA ASP A 371 -14.49 -38.98 -2.34
C ASP A 371 -14.04 -39.82 -3.55
N GLY A 372 -12.74 -40.08 -3.65
CA GLY A 372 -12.14 -40.86 -4.75
C GLY A 372 -11.79 -40.05 -6.01
N GLU A 373 -12.11 -38.75 -6.05
CA GLU A 373 -11.66 -37.86 -7.13
C GLU A 373 -10.39 -37.11 -6.73
N ALA A 374 -9.48 -36.90 -7.69
CA ALA A 374 -8.38 -35.97 -7.56
C ALA A 374 -8.70 -34.71 -8.36
N LEU A 375 -8.60 -33.56 -7.69
CA LEU A 375 -8.70 -32.26 -8.35
C LEU A 375 -7.35 -31.56 -8.23
N THR A 376 -6.67 -31.29 -9.34
CA THR A 376 -5.38 -30.60 -9.35
C THR A 376 -5.54 -29.14 -9.81
N GLY A 377 -4.49 -28.34 -9.68
CA GLY A 377 -4.45 -26.99 -10.23
C GLY A 377 -4.66 -26.96 -11.75
N ALA A 378 -4.15 -27.95 -12.48
CA ALA A 378 -4.40 -28.12 -13.92
C ALA A 378 -5.90 -28.32 -14.22
N ASP A 379 -6.60 -29.10 -13.41
CA ASP A 379 -8.05 -29.31 -13.56
C ASP A 379 -8.84 -28.03 -13.22
N LEU A 380 -8.37 -27.27 -12.23
CA LEU A 380 -8.94 -25.98 -11.86
C LEU A 380 -8.71 -24.91 -12.92
N ALA A 381 -7.61 -24.99 -13.70
CA ALA A 381 -7.23 -24.02 -14.72
C ALA A 381 -8.34 -23.74 -15.75
N GLY A 382 -9.19 -24.75 -16.02
CA GLY A 382 -10.36 -24.68 -16.89
C GLY A 382 -11.62 -24.06 -16.27
N ARG A 383 -11.74 -24.08 -14.93
CA ARG A 383 -12.96 -23.67 -14.24
C ARG A 383 -13.21 -22.17 -14.39
N ARG A 384 -14.46 -21.80 -14.66
CA ARG A 384 -14.84 -20.40 -14.87
C ARG A 384 -15.11 -19.70 -13.55
N ILE A 385 -14.45 -18.57 -13.36
CA ILE A 385 -14.66 -17.62 -12.26
C ILE A 385 -14.91 -16.27 -12.91
N LEU A 386 -15.92 -15.50 -12.45
CA LEU A 386 -16.27 -14.20 -13.05
C LEU A 386 -16.43 -14.25 -14.59
N GLY A 387 -16.92 -15.38 -15.11
CA GLY A 387 -17.12 -15.59 -16.54
C GLY A 387 -15.84 -15.85 -17.34
N SER A 388 -14.66 -16.05 -16.74
CA SER A 388 -13.41 -16.38 -17.44
C SER A 388 -12.72 -17.61 -16.82
N PRO A 389 -11.95 -18.42 -17.58
CA PRO A 389 -11.18 -19.52 -17.02
C PRO A 389 -10.17 -19.05 -15.97
N LEU A 390 -9.93 -19.85 -14.93
CA LEU A 390 -8.99 -19.53 -13.86
C LEU A 390 -7.59 -19.20 -14.39
N ARG A 391 -7.08 -19.98 -15.35
CA ARG A 391 -5.77 -19.70 -15.98
C ARG A 391 -5.69 -18.33 -16.64
N THR A 392 -6.79 -17.87 -17.23
CA THR A 392 -6.86 -16.56 -17.87
C THR A 392 -6.88 -15.48 -16.80
N LEU A 393 -7.68 -15.66 -15.74
CA LEU A 393 -7.76 -14.68 -14.64
C LEU A 393 -6.45 -14.54 -13.87
N ALA A 394 -5.70 -15.63 -13.68
CA ALA A 394 -4.41 -15.61 -12.98
C ALA A 394 -3.32 -14.84 -13.73
N ALA A 395 -3.52 -14.57 -15.01
CA ALA A 395 -2.58 -13.87 -15.90
C ALA A 395 -3.30 -12.79 -16.73
N ALA A 396 -4.17 -11.99 -16.10
CA ALA A 396 -4.94 -10.94 -16.76
C ALA A 396 -5.05 -9.64 -15.96
N ASN A 397 -5.47 -8.59 -16.65
CA ASN A 397 -6.03 -7.39 -16.03
C ASN A 397 -7.56 -7.57 -15.91
N VAL A 398 -8.08 -7.29 -14.71
CA VAL A 398 -9.50 -7.42 -14.37
C VAL A 398 -10.04 -6.04 -13.99
N VAL A 399 -11.04 -5.58 -14.73
CA VAL A 399 -11.77 -4.34 -14.43
C VAL A 399 -13.17 -4.71 -13.98
N SER A 400 -13.58 -4.28 -12.79
CA SER A 400 -14.92 -4.54 -12.27
C SER A 400 -15.56 -3.28 -11.71
N GLU A 401 -16.84 -3.07 -12.01
CA GLU A 401 -17.61 -1.91 -11.54
C GLU A 401 -18.04 -2.03 -10.07
N SER A 402 -18.17 -3.26 -9.55
CA SER A 402 -18.66 -3.54 -8.20
C SER A 402 -17.86 -4.67 -7.55
N ALA A 403 -17.09 -4.30 -6.53
CA ALA A 403 -16.41 -5.24 -5.66
C ALA A 403 -16.49 -4.75 -4.21
N SER A 404 -16.17 -5.62 -3.25
CA SER A 404 -15.92 -5.24 -1.87
C SER A 404 -14.64 -5.91 -1.38
N ARG A 405 -13.97 -5.30 -0.42
CA ARG A 405 -12.81 -5.90 0.26
C ARG A 405 -13.09 -6.04 1.75
N SER A 406 -12.60 -7.11 2.37
CA SER A 406 -12.51 -7.19 3.82
C SER A 406 -11.30 -6.43 4.36
N ALA A 407 -11.25 -6.22 5.68
CA ALA A 407 -10.07 -5.71 6.39
C ALA A 407 -8.77 -6.48 6.02
N GLY A 408 -8.84 -7.81 5.93
CA GLY A 408 -7.71 -8.66 5.53
C GLY A 408 -7.33 -8.61 4.05
N ARG A 409 -7.95 -7.70 3.27
CA ARG A 409 -7.79 -7.52 1.82
C ARG A 409 -8.27 -8.70 0.97
N VAL A 410 -9.21 -9.51 1.47
CA VAL A 410 -9.93 -10.48 0.64
C VAL A 410 -10.96 -9.73 -0.19
N VAL A 411 -10.91 -9.88 -1.52
CA VAL A 411 -11.85 -9.22 -2.43
C VAL A 411 -12.99 -10.15 -2.81
N ARG A 412 -14.21 -9.61 -2.78
CA ARG A 412 -15.41 -10.22 -3.33
C ARG A 412 -15.85 -9.38 -4.52
N VAL A 413 -15.88 -9.98 -5.70
CA VAL A 413 -16.40 -9.34 -6.90
C VAL A 413 -17.83 -9.82 -7.09
N ALA A 414 -18.79 -8.88 -7.14
CA ALA A 414 -20.19 -9.21 -7.30
C ALA A 414 -20.43 -9.79 -8.71
N ALA A 415 -21.03 -10.98 -8.79
CA ALA A 415 -21.48 -11.56 -10.04
C ALA A 415 -22.95 -11.18 -10.26
N GLY A 416 -23.26 -10.37 -11.28
CA GLY A 416 -24.64 -9.99 -11.59
C GLY A 416 -24.79 -9.33 -12.95
N ARG A 417 -26.03 -9.31 -13.50
CA ARG A 417 -26.35 -8.76 -14.84
C ARG A 417 -25.96 -7.29 -15.03
N ILE A 418 -25.85 -6.53 -13.93
CA ILE A 418 -25.53 -5.08 -13.94
C ILE A 418 -24.03 -4.83 -13.74
N ALA A 419 -23.30 -5.73 -13.06
CA ALA A 419 -21.89 -5.57 -12.77
C ALA A 419 -21.03 -6.06 -13.94
N LYS A 420 -20.52 -5.14 -14.77
CA LYS A 420 -19.63 -5.50 -15.87
C LYS A 420 -18.23 -5.81 -15.32
N THR A 421 -17.78 -7.04 -15.53
CA THR A 421 -16.39 -7.43 -15.31
C THR A 421 -15.74 -7.68 -16.67
N THR A 422 -14.68 -6.95 -16.97
CA THR A 422 -13.90 -7.09 -18.21
C THR A 422 -12.55 -7.67 -17.87
N VAL A 423 -12.12 -8.67 -18.65
CA VAL A 423 -10.83 -9.33 -18.49
C VAL A 423 -10.04 -9.11 -19.78
N THR A 424 -8.85 -8.55 -19.66
CA THR A 424 -7.93 -8.33 -20.79
C THR A 424 -6.59 -8.98 -20.50
N PRO A 425 -5.79 -9.35 -21.53
CA PRO A 425 -4.47 -9.93 -21.32
C PRO A 425 -3.59 -9.08 -20.39
N LEU A 426 -2.67 -9.74 -19.67
CA LEU A 426 -1.74 -9.07 -18.75
C LEU A 426 -0.78 -8.13 -19.50
N GLY A 427 -0.19 -8.60 -20.59
CA GLY A 427 0.89 -7.90 -21.30
C GLY A 427 2.04 -7.57 -20.36
N ASN A 428 2.51 -6.32 -20.41
CA ASN A 428 3.61 -5.82 -19.57
C ASN A 428 3.10 -5.04 -18.35
N ALA A 429 1.88 -5.29 -17.87
CA ALA A 429 1.26 -4.48 -16.82
C ALA A 429 2.06 -4.41 -15.51
N TRP A 430 2.91 -5.41 -15.23
CA TRP A 430 3.76 -5.41 -14.05
C TRP A 430 4.83 -4.30 -14.05
N GLU A 431 5.30 -3.86 -15.23
CA GLU A 431 6.32 -2.80 -15.35
C GLU A 431 5.83 -1.44 -14.84
N GLY A 432 4.51 -1.24 -14.85
CA GLY A 432 3.84 -0.01 -14.41
C GLY A 432 3.23 -0.09 -13.01
N LEU A 433 3.55 -1.12 -12.22
CA LEU A 433 3.11 -1.20 -10.83
C LEU A 433 3.80 -0.14 -9.96
N PRO A 434 3.13 0.37 -8.92
CA PRO A 434 3.72 1.35 -8.01
C PRO A 434 4.89 0.76 -7.21
N ALA A 435 5.80 1.62 -6.73
CA ALA A 435 7.04 1.22 -6.05
C ALA A 435 6.84 0.29 -4.83
N GLY A 436 5.71 0.39 -4.12
CA GLY A 436 5.40 -0.52 -3.01
C GLY A 436 5.04 -1.96 -3.42
N LEU A 437 4.80 -2.20 -4.72
CA LEU A 437 4.50 -3.52 -5.28
C LEU A 437 5.57 -4.02 -6.25
N LEU A 438 6.29 -3.12 -6.93
CA LEU A 438 7.35 -3.43 -7.88
C LEU A 438 8.72 -3.22 -7.25
N VAL A 439 9.45 -4.32 -7.04
CA VAL A 439 10.79 -4.32 -6.46
C VAL A 439 11.82 -4.39 -7.56
N ARG A 440 12.66 -3.35 -7.64
CA ARG A 440 13.83 -3.28 -8.55
C ARG A 440 15.17 -3.31 -7.81
N ASP A 441 15.16 -2.93 -6.53
CA ASP A 441 16.31 -2.94 -5.64
C ASP A 441 16.01 -3.90 -4.49
N LEU A 442 16.68 -5.05 -4.51
CA LEU A 442 16.51 -6.08 -3.49
C LEU A 442 17.07 -5.65 -2.13
N LYS A 443 18.11 -4.80 -2.10
CA LYS A 443 18.67 -4.27 -0.84
C LYS A 443 17.75 -3.24 -0.20
N ALA A 444 17.02 -2.45 -0.98
CA ALA A 444 15.97 -1.60 -0.45
C ALA A 444 14.83 -2.42 0.16
N GLU A 445 14.38 -3.48 -0.52
CA GLU A 445 13.33 -4.37 0.01
C GLU A 445 13.79 -5.11 1.29
N GLU A 446 15.06 -5.55 1.36
CA GLU A 446 15.63 -6.10 2.60
C GLU A 446 15.51 -5.14 3.77
N ARG A 447 15.95 -3.89 3.59
CA ARG A 447 15.86 -2.85 4.63
C ARG A 447 14.42 -2.56 5.02
N ALA A 448 13.51 -2.52 4.04
CA ALA A 448 12.09 -2.32 4.29
C ALA A 448 11.49 -3.45 5.13
N LEU A 449 11.84 -4.71 4.84
CA LEU A 449 11.37 -5.87 5.61
C LEU A 449 12.01 -5.95 7.00
N ASP A 450 13.28 -5.59 7.15
CA ASP A 450 13.98 -5.58 8.45
C ASP A 450 13.44 -4.48 9.38
N ALA A 451 12.88 -3.40 8.83
CA ALA A 451 12.21 -2.35 9.59
C ALA A 451 10.78 -2.73 10.08
N LEU A 452 10.22 -3.84 9.59
CA LEU A 452 8.87 -4.26 9.98
C LEU A 452 8.83 -4.80 11.40
N PRO A 453 7.73 -4.55 12.14
CA PRO A 453 7.57 -5.17 13.46
C PRO A 453 7.37 -6.69 13.32
N PRO A 454 7.54 -7.45 14.42
CA PRO A 454 7.34 -8.90 14.41
C PRO A 454 6.00 -9.31 13.80
N ARG A 455 5.98 -10.42 13.05
CA ARG A 455 4.80 -10.88 12.29
C ARG A 455 3.52 -10.95 13.13
N LEU A 456 3.62 -11.36 14.40
CA LEU A 456 2.50 -11.53 15.33
C LEU A 456 1.74 -10.23 15.64
N VAL A 457 2.36 -9.06 15.48
CA VAL A 457 1.72 -7.77 15.77
C VAL A 457 1.46 -6.92 14.53
N ARG A 458 1.79 -7.46 13.35
CA ARG A 458 1.50 -6.83 12.06
C ARG A 458 0.02 -6.97 11.69
N PRO A 459 -0.51 -6.12 10.78
CA PRO A 459 -1.83 -6.32 10.21
C PRO A 459 -2.02 -7.75 9.65
N ARG A 460 -3.19 -8.39 9.88
CA ARG A 460 -3.52 -9.69 9.28
C ARG A 460 -4.01 -9.52 7.85
N VAL A 461 -3.11 -9.09 6.98
CA VAL A 461 -3.37 -8.93 5.55
C VAL A 461 -2.86 -10.16 4.80
N GLU A 462 -3.73 -10.77 3.99
CA GLU A 462 -3.47 -12.03 3.28
C GLU A 462 -2.28 -11.95 2.31
N ALA A 463 -2.09 -10.80 1.67
CA ALA A 463 -1.06 -10.59 0.64
C ALA A 463 -0.15 -9.39 0.96
N GLU A 464 0.17 -9.17 2.24
CA GLU A 464 0.95 -8.01 2.70
C GLU A 464 2.31 -7.88 2.00
N LEU A 465 3.00 -9.01 1.85
CA LEU A 465 4.36 -9.09 1.32
C LEU A 465 4.43 -9.66 -0.10
N VAL A 466 3.31 -9.63 -0.82
CA VAL A 466 3.32 -10.02 -2.23
C VAL A 466 3.90 -8.87 -3.06
N ARG A 467 4.89 -9.20 -3.88
CA ARG A 467 5.61 -8.26 -4.75
C ARG A 467 5.70 -8.81 -6.16
N ALA A 468 5.90 -7.92 -7.13
CA ALA A 468 6.51 -8.22 -8.42
C ALA A 468 7.98 -7.83 -8.34
N VAL A 469 8.89 -8.77 -8.52
CA VAL A 469 10.33 -8.58 -8.40
C VAL A 469 10.93 -8.65 -9.80
N GLU A 470 11.64 -7.59 -10.20
CA GLU A 470 12.40 -7.56 -11.45
C GLU A 470 13.63 -8.45 -11.36
N ILE A 471 13.83 -9.30 -12.37
CA ILE A 471 14.96 -10.22 -12.46
C ILE A 471 15.87 -9.72 -13.58
N ALA A 472 17.09 -9.34 -13.22
CA ALA A 472 18.13 -9.04 -14.21
C ALA A 472 18.84 -10.32 -14.66
N GLU A 473 19.05 -11.26 -13.74
CA GLU A 473 19.79 -12.49 -13.99
C GLU A 473 19.28 -13.64 -13.10
N VAL A 474 19.22 -14.86 -13.66
CA VAL A 474 19.13 -16.11 -12.88
C VAL A 474 20.52 -16.72 -12.83
N ARG A 475 21.09 -16.84 -11.63
CA ARG A 475 22.48 -17.28 -11.42
C ARG A 475 22.61 -18.77 -11.26
N ASP A 476 21.64 -19.39 -10.57
CA ASP A 476 21.65 -20.81 -10.27
C ASP A 476 20.21 -21.32 -10.13
N VAL A 477 19.99 -22.58 -10.50
CA VAL A 477 18.73 -23.30 -10.31
C VAL A 477 19.07 -24.71 -9.89
N GLY A 478 18.55 -25.12 -8.72
CA GLY A 478 18.82 -26.42 -8.13
C GLY A 478 17.55 -27.06 -7.58
N TYR A 479 17.56 -28.39 -7.54
CA TYR A 479 16.52 -29.19 -6.91
C TYR A 479 17.08 -29.97 -5.73
N HIS A 480 16.42 -29.84 -4.57
CA HIS A 480 16.73 -30.55 -3.35
C HIS A 480 15.79 -31.75 -3.21
N PRO A 481 16.22 -32.97 -3.57
CA PRO A 481 15.32 -34.13 -3.63
C PRO A 481 14.80 -34.56 -2.25
N GLY A 482 15.59 -34.36 -1.18
CA GLY A 482 15.18 -34.70 0.19
C GLY A 482 14.00 -33.87 0.69
N ASP A 483 13.94 -32.60 0.26
CA ASP A 483 12.89 -31.67 0.65
C ASP A 483 11.82 -31.49 -0.45
N GLN A 484 12.01 -32.13 -1.61
CA GLN A 484 11.23 -31.91 -2.83
C GLN A 484 11.05 -30.42 -3.16
N ARG A 485 12.14 -29.67 -3.11
CA ARG A 485 12.15 -28.21 -3.21
C ARG A 485 13.04 -27.74 -4.35
N LEU A 486 12.52 -26.84 -5.18
CA LEU A 486 13.30 -26.08 -6.16
C LEU A 486 13.76 -24.78 -5.52
N GLU A 487 15.05 -24.48 -5.65
CA GLU A 487 15.65 -23.20 -5.28
C GLU A 487 16.35 -22.60 -6.49
N ALA A 488 16.17 -21.30 -6.70
CA ALA A 488 16.90 -20.55 -7.71
C ALA A 488 17.42 -19.24 -7.14
N VAL A 489 18.67 -18.90 -7.45
CA VAL A 489 19.27 -17.62 -7.07
C VAL A 489 19.04 -16.63 -8.20
N VAL A 490 18.29 -15.58 -7.91
CA VAL A 490 18.05 -14.47 -8.84
C VAL A 490 18.77 -13.22 -8.37
N ALA A 491 19.16 -12.36 -9.31
CA ALA A 491 19.80 -11.09 -9.02
C ALA A 491 19.09 -9.92 -9.68
N ASP A 492 19.13 -8.76 -9.00
CA ASP A 492 18.73 -7.49 -9.57
C ASP A 492 19.87 -6.86 -10.41
N ALA A 493 19.58 -5.71 -11.03
CA ALA A 493 20.55 -5.00 -11.87
C ALA A 493 21.79 -4.49 -11.08
N ALA A 494 21.68 -4.33 -9.76
CA ALA A 494 22.79 -3.97 -8.89
C ALA A 494 23.60 -5.20 -8.41
N GLY A 495 23.17 -6.40 -8.79
CA GLY A 495 23.82 -7.67 -8.44
C GLY A 495 23.48 -8.20 -7.06
N ALA A 496 22.56 -7.56 -6.32
CA ALA A 496 22.03 -8.12 -5.07
C ALA A 496 21.13 -9.31 -5.38
N THR A 497 20.99 -10.24 -4.43
CA THR A 497 20.39 -11.56 -4.68
C THR A 497 19.18 -11.85 -3.82
N ALA A 498 18.24 -12.62 -4.37
CA ALA A 498 17.15 -13.27 -3.66
C ALA A 498 17.06 -14.74 -4.07
N VAL A 499 16.48 -15.58 -3.22
CA VAL A 499 16.22 -17.00 -3.50
C VAL A 499 14.75 -17.17 -3.87
N VAL A 500 14.45 -17.62 -5.07
CA VAL A 500 13.13 -18.13 -5.43
C VAL A 500 13.04 -19.58 -4.93
N SER A 501 12.09 -19.88 -4.06
CA SER A 501 11.98 -21.18 -3.39
C SER A 501 10.55 -21.71 -3.49
N ALA A 502 10.38 -22.88 -4.09
CA ALA A 502 9.08 -23.53 -4.23
C ALA A 502 9.15 -25.02 -3.85
N GLU A 503 8.19 -25.47 -3.05
CA GLU A 503 8.07 -26.88 -2.64
C GLU A 503 7.03 -27.61 -3.47
N HIS A 504 7.30 -28.89 -3.73
CA HIS A 504 6.35 -29.80 -4.35
C HIS A 504 5.04 -29.82 -3.57
N GLY A 505 3.91 -29.73 -4.28
CA GLY A 505 2.59 -29.83 -3.70
C GLY A 505 1.78 -30.89 -4.43
N PRO A 506 1.10 -31.82 -3.73
CA PRO A 506 0.34 -32.90 -4.38
C PRO A 506 -0.82 -32.38 -5.25
N TYR A 507 -1.26 -31.14 -5.01
CA TYR A 507 -2.36 -30.51 -5.75
C TYR A 507 -1.88 -29.65 -6.92
N ARG A 508 -0.56 -29.55 -7.12
CA ARG A 508 0.11 -28.79 -8.19
C ARG A 508 1.35 -29.55 -8.69
N PRO A 509 1.19 -30.81 -9.13
CA PRO A 509 2.30 -31.73 -9.33
C PRO A 509 3.35 -31.22 -10.32
N ALA A 510 2.93 -30.53 -11.39
CA ALA A 510 3.82 -29.96 -12.41
C ALA A 510 4.37 -28.56 -12.09
N ALA A 511 4.12 -28.01 -10.89
CA ALA A 511 4.50 -26.62 -10.59
C ALA A 511 6.02 -26.41 -10.58
N LEU A 512 6.81 -27.36 -10.08
CA LEU A 512 8.27 -27.22 -10.06
C LEU A 512 8.86 -27.25 -11.47
N ASP A 513 8.38 -28.16 -12.32
CA ASP A 513 8.79 -28.27 -13.72
C ASP A 513 8.47 -26.98 -14.49
N ALA A 514 7.25 -26.47 -14.31
CA ALA A 514 6.82 -25.22 -14.95
C ALA A 514 7.62 -24.01 -14.47
N LEU A 515 7.96 -23.97 -13.18
CA LEU A 515 8.80 -22.92 -12.60
C LEU A 515 10.24 -22.99 -13.15
N ALA A 516 10.84 -24.18 -13.18
CA ALA A 516 12.18 -24.38 -13.73
C ALA A 516 12.27 -23.95 -15.20
N ALA A 517 11.30 -24.38 -16.01
CA ALA A 517 11.21 -23.99 -17.42
C ALA A 517 11.05 -22.47 -17.58
N ALA A 518 10.22 -21.83 -16.75
CA ALA A 518 10.03 -20.38 -16.80
C ALA A 518 11.29 -19.60 -16.38
N LEU A 519 12.06 -20.11 -15.41
CA LEU A 519 13.31 -19.50 -14.97
C LEU A 519 14.44 -19.65 -16.01
N ALA A 520 14.37 -20.68 -16.86
CA ALA A 520 15.29 -20.85 -17.99
C ALA A 520 14.91 -20.01 -19.23
N ASP A 521 13.65 -19.59 -19.37
CA ASP A 521 13.13 -18.83 -20.53
C ASP A 521 13.24 -17.30 -20.33
N ALA A 522 14.46 -16.81 -20.07
CA ALA A 522 14.77 -15.39 -19.91
C ALA A 522 13.72 -14.62 -19.05
N PRO A 523 13.56 -15.01 -17.77
CA PRO A 523 12.54 -14.43 -16.90
C PRO A 523 12.84 -12.95 -16.67
N ARG A 524 11.80 -12.11 -16.81
CA ARG A 524 11.89 -10.66 -16.60
C ARG A 524 11.43 -10.26 -15.21
N MET A 525 10.40 -10.94 -14.69
CA MET A 525 9.83 -10.67 -13.38
C MET A 525 9.28 -11.94 -12.75
N VAL A 526 9.36 -12.03 -11.42
CA VAL A 526 8.66 -13.04 -10.62
C VAL A 526 7.72 -12.35 -9.64
N THR A 527 6.48 -12.81 -9.57
CA THR A 527 5.55 -12.41 -8.51
C THR A 527 5.50 -13.47 -7.44
N GLY A 528 5.44 -13.05 -6.18
CA GLY A 528 5.44 -13.99 -5.06
C GLY A 528 5.39 -13.31 -3.71
N ALA A 529 5.22 -14.10 -2.66
CA ALA A 529 5.37 -13.63 -1.30
C ALA A 529 6.85 -13.54 -0.94
N VAL A 530 7.30 -12.33 -0.56
CA VAL A 530 8.69 -12.07 -0.19
C VAL A 530 8.82 -12.13 1.33
N ARG A 531 9.86 -12.81 1.82
CA ARG A 531 10.16 -12.92 3.25
C ARG A 531 11.67 -12.86 3.50
N ARG A 532 12.03 -12.57 4.75
CA ARG A 532 13.40 -12.71 5.25
C ARG A 532 13.61 -14.13 5.75
N ASP A 533 14.74 -14.73 5.38
CA ASP A 533 15.17 -16.03 5.89
C ASP A 533 16.69 -16.10 5.98
N ARG A 534 17.23 -16.54 7.11
CA ARG A 534 18.68 -16.65 7.38
C ARG A 534 19.53 -15.47 6.87
N GLY A 535 18.98 -14.25 6.89
CA GLY A 535 19.67 -13.03 6.45
C GLY A 535 19.55 -12.67 4.96
N GLY A 536 18.86 -13.47 4.14
CA GLY A 536 18.57 -13.20 2.73
C GLY A 536 17.07 -13.01 2.44
N LEU A 537 16.76 -12.56 1.22
CA LEU A 537 15.39 -12.56 0.69
C LEU A 537 15.03 -13.92 0.11
N VAL A 538 13.85 -14.41 0.46
CA VAL A 538 13.23 -15.58 -0.15
C VAL A 538 11.90 -15.19 -0.77
N ILE A 539 11.67 -15.61 -2.01
CA ILE A 539 10.46 -15.39 -2.80
C ILE A 539 9.75 -16.74 -2.94
N ASP A 540 8.52 -16.84 -2.43
CA ASP A 540 7.60 -17.95 -2.70
C ASP A 540 6.76 -17.61 -3.96
N PRO A 541 7.06 -18.19 -5.13
CA PRO A 541 6.58 -17.68 -6.41
C PRO A 541 5.12 -18.08 -6.72
N PHE A 542 4.38 -17.14 -7.31
CA PHE A 542 3.01 -17.35 -7.80
C PHE A 542 2.90 -17.29 -9.33
N ALA A 543 3.75 -16.48 -9.98
CA ALA A 543 3.86 -16.43 -11.43
C ALA A 543 5.24 -15.89 -11.86
N VAL A 544 5.63 -16.20 -13.09
CA VAL A 544 6.86 -15.71 -13.72
C VAL A 544 6.50 -15.12 -15.07
N LEU A 545 6.98 -13.91 -15.36
CA LEU A 545 6.85 -13.28 -16.67
C LEU A 545 8.11 -13.58 -17.48
N THR A 546 7.96 -14.35 -18.55
CA THR A 546 9.02 -14.68 -19.50
C THR A 546 8.84 -13.86 -20.78
N ALA A 547 9.74 -14.05 -21.77
CA ALA A 547 9.57 -13.48 -23.10
C ALA A 547 8.31 -14.01 -23.82
N SER A 548 7.88 -15.24 -23.49
CA SER A 548 6.75 -15.92 -24.12
C SER A 548 5.40 -15.64 -23.43
N GLY A 549 5.41 -15.11 -22.20
CA GLY A 549 4.23 -14.65 -21.49
C GLY A 549 4.30 -14.91 -19.98
N ALA A 550 3.17 -14.73 -19.29
CA ALA A 550 3.09 -15.06 -17.87
C ALA A 550 2.80 -16.55 -17.67
N VAL A 551 3.67 -17.23 -16.93
CA VAL A 551 3.54 -18.61 -16.49
C VAL A 551 3.04 -18.62 -15.05
N VAL A 552 2.00 -19.40 -14.77
CA VAL A 552 1.44 -19.60 -13.42
C VAL A 552 1.68 -21.06 -13.02
N PRO A 553 2.77 -21.37 -12.28
CA PRO A 553 3.21 -22.75 -12.03
C PRO A 553 2.12 -23.65 -11.43
N ASP A 554 1.36 -23.13 -10.46
CA ASP A 554 0.30 -23.88 -9.76
C ASP A 554 -0.84 -24.35 -10.68
N LEU A 555 -0.98 -23.79 -11.88
CA LEU A 555 -2.02 -24.14 -12.86
C LEU A 555 -1.45 -24.92 -14.07
N ALA A 556 -0.16 -25.25 -14.06
CA ALA A 556 0.49 -25.93 -15.16
C ALA A 556 -0.02 -27.38 -15.29
N PRO A 557 -0.26 -27.87 -16.53
CA PRO A 557 -0.58 -29.26 -16.77
C PRO A 557 0.66 -30.16 -16.59
N GLY A 558 0.44 -31.39 -16.16
CA GLY A 558 1.49 -32.42 -16.02
C GLY A 558 1.39 -33.17 -14.69
N ASP A 559 2.23 -34.19 -14.55
CA ASP A 559 2.31 -35.07 -13.38
C ASP A 559 3.56 -34.82 -12.51
N GLY A 560 4.41 -33.85 -12.89
CA GLY A 560 5.63 -33.52 -12.15
C GLY A 560 6.80 -34.49 -12.38
N ALA A 561 6.75 -35.28 -13.46
CA ALA A 561 7.76 -36.29 -13.77
C ALA A 561 8.90 -35.77 -14.69
N ALA A 562 8.97 -34.48 -15.01
CA ALA A 562 10.05 -33.98 -15.85
C ALA A 562 11.37 -34.02 -15.07
N VAL A 563 12.46 -34.40 -15.76
CA VAL A 563 13.79 -34.37 -15.17
C VAL A 563 14.23 -32.90 -15.10
N LEU A 564 14.32 -32.36 -13.88
CA LEU A 564 14.96 -31.06 -13.61
C LEU A 564 16.45 -31.22 -13.93
N GLY A 565 16.86 -30.62 -15.05
CA GLY A 565 18.21 -30.73 -15.62
C GLY A 565 19.26 -29.91 -14.91
#